data_AF-A0A2N2YUU6-F1
#
_entry.id   AF-A0A2N2YUU6-F1
#
_cell.length_a   1.000
_cell.length_b   1.000
_cell.length_c   1.000
_cell.angle_alpha   90.00
_cell.angle_beta   90.00
_cell.angle_gamma   90.00
#
_symmetry.space_group_name_H-M   'P 1'
#
loop_
_entity.id
_entity.type
_entity.pdbx_description
1 polymer ?
#
loop_
_entity_poly.entity_id
_entity_poly.type
_entity_poly.pdbx_seq_one_letter_code
_entity_poly.pdbx_strand_id
1 'polypeptide(L)'
;MMKFRLFSTKVRTRPTMTGKLLIFFVLIIIIFFIFKGLNKFLSITEPVQSKVLAVEGFLPDYTLKDLMIEFYQGNYEIMIIIGKPIGQGNYIIGYMTSADLMKTSLMKMGMDTSKVINISIPETVFRDRTYNTGLLLWDWLQKNKYETKTVNVFTLGCHARRSLLLFEQALGPDYEVGIIAGNDKNYDKKKWWKSSEGFRTVLNEALAYFYAKFLFNPDKEIALADLKAGFFIDEIQYQRNAKDLEFAKSETSPMTEEQLKTFVMLNYFEVNPTFKVKGLFVKDTIFRTFEMKTSTDRLPLYSTYGKIHFTIDTIKCVLSAYQNVELAKRTGYEDYLFIPFRDLTSGEETYGAGRYLDFRYHGEDTVYIDFNLAYNPLCAYNHKYSCPIPPYENHLNVRIDAGELKYEDH
;
A
#
# COMPACT_ATOMS: atom_id res chain seq x y z
N MET A 1 -51.44 9.26 -68.47
CA MET A 1 -51.53 8.15 -67.50
C MET A 1 -50.33 8.22 -66.55
N MET A 2 -50.56 8.63 -65.30
CA MET A 2 -49.51 8.76 -64.27
C MET A 2 -49.30 7.40 -63.61
N LYS A 3 -48.12 6.78 -63.78
CA LYS A 3 -47.78 5.48 -63.14
C LYS A 3 -47.41 5.72 -61.68
N PHE A 4 -48.30 5.40 -60.74
CA PHE A 4 -47.95 5.25 -59.33
C PHE A 4 -47.01 4.05 -59.16
N ARG A 5 -45.74 4.29 -58.80
CA ARG A 5 -44.83 3.24 -58.32
C ARG A 5 -44.95 3.17 -56.79
N LEU A 6 -45.73 2.21 -56.30
CA LEU A 6 -45.95 1.96 -54.86
C LEU A 6 -44.78 1.27 -54.15
N PHE A 7 -43.79 0.74 -54.89
CA PHE A 7 -42.61 0.10 -54.30
C PHE A 7 -41.32 0.46 -55.06
N SER A 8 -40.28 0.80 -54.32
CA SER A 8 -38.91 0.97 -54.79
C SER A 8 -38.10 -0.27 -54.39
N THR A 9 -37.71 -1.11 -55.35
CA THR A 9 -36.80 -2.24 -55.11
C THR A 9 -35.34 -1.76 -55.23
N LYS A 10 -34.54 -2.00 -54.20
CA LYS A 10 -33.07 -1.81 -54.24
C LYS A 10 -32.41 -3.18 -54.33
N VAL A 11 -31.78 -3.49 -55.45
CA VAL A 11 -30.96 -4.70 -55.59
C VAL A 11 -29.71 -4.52 -54.72
N ARG A 12 -29.47 -5.46 -53.80
CA ARG A 12 -28.24 -5.50 -52.99
C ARG A 12 -27.44 -6.73 -53.40
N THR A 13 -26.24 -6.51 -53.93
CA THR A 13 -25.27 -7.58 -54.14
C THR A 13 -24.85 -8.15 -52.79
N ARG A 14 -25.02 -9.46 -52.60
CA ARG A 14 -24.53 -10.21 -51.44
C ARG A 14 -23.63 -11.36 -51.93
N PRO A 15 -22.62 -11.78 -51.14
CA PRO A 15 -21.85 -12.96 -51.48
C PRO A 15 -22.76 -14.18 -51.58
N THR A 16 -22.50 -15.03 -52.57
CA THR A 16 -23.12 -16.37 -52.69
C THR A 16 -22.75 -17.21 -51.46
N MET A 17 -23.43 -18.35 -51.23
CA MET A 17 -23.05 -19.25 -50.13
C MET A 17 -21.58 -19.69 -50.23
N THR A 18 -21.10 -19.99 -51.44
CA THR A 18 -19.68 -20.25 -51.71
C THR A 18 -18.80 -19.05 -51.36
N GLY A 19 -19.22 -17.83 -51.73
CA GLY A 19 -18.50 -16.60 -51.36
C GLY A 19 -18.43 -16.38 -49.85
N LYS A 20 -19.51 -16.67 -49.10
CA LYS A 20 -19.51 -16.60 -47.63
C LYS A 20 -18.57 -17.63 -46.99
N LEU A 21 -18.57 -18.86 -47.49
CA LEU A 21 -17.66 -19.91 -47.02
C LEU A 21 -16.19 -19.57 -47.30
N LEU A 22 -15.90 -19.02 -48.48
CA LEU A 22 -14.56 -18.54 -48.82
C LEU A 22 -14.11 -17.43 -47.87
N ILE A 23 -14.96 -16.43 -47.63
CA ILE A 23 -14.69 -15.34 -46.68
C ILE A 23 -14.43 -15.90 -45.28
N PHE A 24 -15.27 -16.82 -44.81
CA PHE A 24 -15.11 -17.47 -43.51
C PHE A 24 -13.77 -18.21 -43.38
N PHE A 25 -13.38 -18.97 -44.42
CA PHE A 25 -12.11 -19.69 -44.42
C PHE A 25 -10.90 -18.75 -44.43
N VAL A 26 -10.96 -17.67 -45.23
CA VAL A 26 -9.93 -16.63 -45.24
C VAL A 26 -9.82 -15.96 -43.86
N LEU A 27 -10.94 -15.66 -43.21
CA LEU A 27 -10.95 -15.11 -41.85
C LEU A 27 -10.31 -16.06 -40.84
N ILE A 28 -10.59 -17.37 -40.91
CA ILE A 28 -9.94 -18.37 -40.05
C ILE A 28 -8.43 -18.36 -40.24
N ILE A 29 -7.95 -18.33 -41.49
CA ILE A 29 -6.52 -18.30 -41.78
C ILE A 29 -5.87 -17.04 -41.21
N ILE A 30 -6.50 -15.87 -41.40
CA ILE A 30 -6.00 -14.60 -40.86
C ILE A 30 -5.95 -14.66 -39.33
N ILE A 31 -7.03 -15.09 -38.69
CA ILE A 31 -7.10 -15.25 -37.22
C ILE A 31 -5.99 -16.19 -36.74
N PHE A 32 -5.73 -17.29 -37.44
CA PHE A 32 -4.68 -18.24 -37.09
C PHE A 32 -3.28 -17.63 -37.16
N PHE A 33 -2.99 -16.80 -38.17
CA PHE A 33 -1.69 -16.11 -38.25
C PHE A 33 -1.55 -15.00 -37.21
N ILE A 34 -2.60 -14.21 -36.97
CA ILE A 34 -2.63 -13.21 -35.89
C ILE A 34 -2.40 -13.90 -34.54
N PHE A 35 -3.12 -14.99 -34.30
CA PHE A 35 -2.97 -15.82 -33.11
C PHE A 35 -1.51 -16.26 -32.99
N LYS A 36 -0.92 -16.93 -33.98
CA LYS A 36 0.50 -17.35 -33.89
C LYS A 36 1.48 -16.19 -33.62
N GLY A 37 1.21 -15.00 -34.17
CA GLY A 37 2.02 -13.81 -33.98
C GLY A 37 1.87 -13.13 -32.61
N LEU A 38 0.89 -13.53 -31.80
CA LEU A 38 0.48 -12.83 -30.58
C LEU A 38 1.60 -12.77 -29.53
N ASN A 39 2.33 -13.87 -29.31
CA ASN A 39 3.46 -13.86 -28.36
C ASN A 39 4.55 -12.86 -28.76
N LYS A 40 4.90 -12.78 -30.06
CA LYS A 40 5.88 -11.81 -30.59
C LYS A 40 5.36 -10.38 -30.47
N PHE A 41 4.07 -10.17 -30.72
CA PHE A 41 3.43 -8.87 -30.55
C PHE A 41 3.48 -8.40 -29.10
N LEU A 42 3.32 -9.30 -28.12
CA LEU A 42 3.28 -8.96 -26.70
C LEU A 42 4.66 -8.87 -26.03
N SER A 43 5.60 -9.72 -26.45
CA SER A 43 6.94 -9.84 -25.83
C SER A 43 7.95 -8.89 -26.49
N ILE A 44 7.67 -7.59 -26.44
CA ILE A 44 8.54 -6.57 -27.05
C ILE A 44 9.74 -6.23 -26.17
N THR A 45 10.87 -5.92 -26.83
CA THR A 45 12.07 -5.38 -26.19
C THR A 45 12.53 -4.19 -27.01
N GLU A 46 12.33 -3.00 -26.48
CA GLU A 46 12.61 -1.71 -27.09
C GLU A 46 13.19 -0.80 -25.98
N PRO A 47 14.45 -1.03 -25.54
CA PRO A 47 15.08 -0.21 -24.51
C PRO A 47 15.47 1.17 -25.06
N VAL A 48 15.52 2.15 -24.18
CA VAL A 48 16.00 3.52 -24.46
C VAL A 48 17.30 3.79 -23.71
N GLN A 49 18.02 4.85 -24.08
CA GLN A 49 19.22 5.24 -23.34
C GLN A 49 18.82 5.81 -21.98
N SER A 50 19.00 5.04 -20.91
CA SER A 50 18.55 5.40 -19.56
C SER A 50 19.59 5.07 -18.51
N LYS A 51 19.59 5.83 -17.42
CA LYS A 51 20.35 5.56 -16.19
C LYS A 51 19.56 4.82 -15.12
N VAL A 52 18.25 4.70 -15.30
CA VAL A 52 17.33 4.04 -14.38
C VAL A 52 16.77 2.77 -15.01
N LEU A 53 16.90 1.66 -14.28
CA LEU A 53 16.24 0.39 -14.58
C LEU A 53 15.17 0.10 -13.52
N ALA A 54 13.91 0.21 -13.89
CA ALA A 54 12.79 -0.24 -13.09
C ALA A 54 12.55 -1.74 -13.31
N VAL A 55 12.30 -2.48 -12.23
CA VAL A 55 12.12 -3.93 -12.28
C VAL A 55 10.84 -4.29 -11.57
N GLU A 56 9.96 -5.03 -12.24
CA GLU A 56 8.76 -5.54 -11.59
C GLU A 56 9.13 -6.67 -10.61
N GLY A 57 8.78 -6.53 -9.33
CA GLY A 57 9.27 -7.40 -8.26
C GLY A 57 8.65 -8.81 -8.23
N PHE A 58 8.02 -9.29 -9.30
CA PHE A 58 7.44 -10.64 -9.39
C PHE A 58 8.22 -11.58 -10.32
N LEU A 59 9.39 -11.16 -10.81
CA LEU A 59 10.19 -11.97 -11.71
C LEU A 59 10.62 -13.30 -11.06
N PRO A 60 10.52 -14.43 -11.78
CA PRO A 60 11.07 -15.70 -11.33
C PRO A 60 12.59 -15.69 -11.22
N ASP A 61 13.16 -16.43 -10.26
CA ASP A 61 14.61 -16.50 -10.00
C ASP A 61 15.44 -16.83 -11.25
N TYR A 62 14.91 -17.66 -12.16
CA TYR A 62 15.62 -18.05 -13.38
C TYR A 62 15.88 -16.90 -14.36
N THR A 63 15.25 -15.74 -14.15
CA THR A 63 15.43 -14.52 -14.95
C THR A 63 16.42 -13.54 -14.32
N LEU A 64 16.77 -13.71 -13.05
CA LEU A 64 17.64 -12.77 -12.33
C LEU A 64 19.03 -12.68 -12.94
N LYS A 65 19.52 -13.78 -13.55
CA LYS A 65 20.76 -13.76 -14.32
C LYS A 65 20.68 -12.80 -15.52
N ASP A 66 19.57 -12.85 -16.27
CA ASP A 66 19.37 -11.99 -17.44
C ASP A 66 19.21 -10.53 -16.99
N LEU A 67 18.52 -10.30 -15.87
CA LEU A 67 18.40 -8.98 -15.24
C LEU A 67 19.76 -8.41 -14.81
N MET A 68 20.62 -9.21 -14.17
CA MET A 68 21.96 -8.78 -13.79
C MET A 68 22.80 -8.42 -15.02
N ILE A 69 22.76 -9.24 -16.07
CA ILE A 69 23.47 -8.98 -17.33
C ILE A 69 23.00 -7.65 -17.92
N GLU A 70 21.69 -7.44 -18.00
CA GLU A 70 21.09 -6.20 -18.49
C GLU A 70 21.56 -5.00 -17.65
N PHE A 71 21.50 -5.10 -16.32
CA PHE A 71 21.90 -4.01 -15.43
C PHE A 71 23.36 -3.57 -15.65
N TYR A 72 24.28 -4.53 -15.76
CA TYR A 72 25.70 -4.23 -15.94
C TYR A 72 26.04 -3.79 -17.37
N GLN A 73 25.43 -4.39 -18.39
CA GLN A 73 25.71 -4.06 -19.79
C GLN A 73 25.05 -2.74 -20.22
N GLY A 74 23.87 -2.43 -19.69
CA GLY A 74 23.13 -1.21 -19.98
C GLY A 74 23.68 0.05 -19.30
N ASN A 75 24.72 -0.07 -18.46
CA ASN A 75 25.36 1.04 -17.73
C ASN A 75 24.36 1.86 -16.89
N TYR A 76 23.40 1.19 -16.27
CA TYR A 76 22.46 1.81 -15.35
C TYR A 76 23.16 2.24 -14.07
N GLU A 77 22.72 3.37 -13.52
CA GLU A 77 23.23 3.90 -12.25
C GLU A 77 22.45 3.35 -11.07
N ILE A 78 21.17 3.07 -11.27
CA ILE A 78 20.27 2.60 -10.22
C ILE A 78 19.26 1.59 -10.76
N MET A 79 19.01 0.54 -9.96
CA MET A 79 17.93 -0.41 -10.17
C MET A 79 16.86 -0.15 -9.11
N ILE A 80 15.61 0.01 -9.53
CA ILE A 80 14.48 0.19 -8.63
C ILE A 80 13.56 -1.02 -8.78
N ILE A 81 13.52 -1.87 -7.77
CA ILE A 81 12.65 -3.05 -7.73
C ILE A 81 11.36 -2.64 -7.02
N ILE A 82 10.25 -2.72 -7.73
CA ILE A 82 8.93 -2.41 -7.17
C ILE A 82 8.15 -3.72 -7.03
N GLY A 83 8.01 -4.17 -5.78
CA GLY A 83 7.42 -5.46 -5.43
C GLY A 83 6.07 -5.33 -4.75
N LYS A 84 5.51 -6.48 -4.40
CA LYS A 84 4.27 -6.61 -3.65
C LYS A 84 4.51 -7.37 -2.34
N PRO A 85 3.60 -7.28 -1.37
CA PRO A 85 3.62 -8.14 -0.20
C PRO A 85 3.54 -9.62 -0.60
N ILE A 86 4.29 -10.45 0.12
CA ILE A 86 4.31 -11.90 -0.07
C ILE A 86 3.14 -12.49 0.71
N GLY A 87 2.06 -12.83 0.00
CA GLY A 87 0.85 -13.38 0.61
C GLY A 87 0.94 -14.84 1.06
N GLN A 88 2.03 -15.55 0.77
CA GLN A 88 2.21 -16.95 1.18
C GLN A 88 3.65 -17.24 1.58
N GLY A 89 3.84 -17.84 2.76
CA GLY A 89 5.15 -18.30 3.23
C GLY A 89 6.07 -17.21 3.77
N ASN A 90 5.59 -15.96 3.93
CA ASN A 90 6.36 -14.82 4.45
C ASN A 90 7.07 -15.13 5.79
N TYR A 91 6.38 -15.79 6.74
CA TYR A 91 6.97 -16.20 8.03
C TYR A 91 8.13 -17.20 7.92
N ILE A 92 8.20 -17.97 6.83
CA ILE A 92 9.28 -18.94 6.57
C ILE A 92 10.39 -18.30 5.73
N ILE A 93 9.98 -17.55 4.70
CA ILE A 93 10.87 -16.90 3.73
C ILE A 93 11.72 -15.81 4.42
N GLY A 94 11.19 -15.19 5.48
CA GLY A 94 11.88 -14.14 6.24
C GLY A 94 11.87 -12.77 5.53
N TYR A 95 11.06 -12.64 4.48
CA TYR A 95 10.87 -11.39 3.73
C TYR A 95 9.39 -11.10 3.60
N MET A 96 9.02 -9.84 3.83
CA MET A 96 7.63 -9.38 3.76
C MET A 96 7.22 -9.04 2.33
N THR A 97 8.17 -8.60 1.49
CA THR A 97 7.91 -8.12 0.13
C THR A 97 8.73 -8.86 -0.91
N SER A 98 8.18 -8.97 -2.11
CA SER A 98 8.85 -9.61 -3.24
C SER A 98 10.04 -8.79 -3.76
N ALA A 99 10.07 -7.47 -3.50
CA ALA A 99 11.23 -6.63 -3.79
C ALA A 99 12.41 -6.98 -2.87
N ASP A 100 12.17 -7.14 -1.57
CA ASP A 100 13.20 -7.54 -0.60
C ASP A 100 13.73 -8.93 -0.86
N LEU A 101 12.84 -9.85 -1.19
CA LEU A 101 13.22 -11.20 -1.60
C LEU A 101 14.11 -11.15 -2.85
N MET A 102 13.72 -10.41 -3.89
CA MET A 102 14.48 -10.32 -5.14
C MET A 102 15.84 -9.66 -4.96
N LYS A 103 15.92 -8.53 -4.24
CA LYS A 103 17.19 -7.87 -3.90
C LYS A 103 18.14 -8.81 -3.16
N THR A 104 17.60 -9.57 -2.21
CA THR A 104 18.38 -10.57 -1.47
C THR A 104 18.86 -11.69 -2.39
N SER A 105 18.02 -12.20 -3.29
CA SER A 105 18.42 -13.19 -4.29
C SER A 105 19.55 -12.67 -5.18
N LEU A 106 19.44 -11.44 -5.68
CA LEU A 106 20.49 -10.79 -6.47
C LEU A 106 21.81 -10.65 -5.68
N MET A 107 21.74 -10.23 -4.41
CA MET A 107 22.89 -10.15 -3.52
C MET A 107 23.56 -11.53 -3.33
N LYS A 108 22.76 -12.58 -3.10
CA LYS A 108 23.26 -13.96 -2.99
C LYS A 108 23.87 -14.49 -4.28
N MET A 109 23.45 -13.96 -5.44
CA MET A 109 24.05 -14.24 -6.74
C MET A 109 25.32 -13.42 -7.02
N GLY A 110 25.76 -12.58 -6.08
CA GLY A 110 26.98 -11.77 -6.18
C GLY A 110 26.79 -10.39 -6.81
N MET A 111 25.55 -9.90 -6.93
CA MET A 111 25.30 -8.53 -7.38
C MET A 111 25.64 -7.53 -6.26
N ASP A 112 26.30 -6.42 -6.62
CA ASP A 112 26.38 -5.27 -5.72
C ASP A 112 24.99 -4.61 -5.64
N THR A 113 24.36 -4.69 -4.47
CA THR A 113 23.01 -4.17 -4.23
C THR A 113 22.99 -2.78 -3.58
N SER A 114 24.15 -2.11 -3.47
CA SER A 114 24.24 -0.71 -3.03
C SER A 114 23.47 0.26 -3.93
N LYS A 115 23.33 -0.11 -5.22
CA LYS A 115 22.58 0.63 -6.25
C LYS A 115 21.16 0.09 -6.48
N VAL A 116 20.66 -0.77 -5.59
CA VAL A 116 19.33 -1.38 -5.70
C VAL A 116 18.41 -0.79 -4.65
N ILE A 117 17.36 -0.11 -5.10
CA ILE A 117 16.29 0.44 -4.27
C ILE A 117 15.08 -0.47 -4.33
N ASN A 118 14.48 -0.74 -3.17
CA ASN A 118 13.25 -1.50 -3.08
C ASN A 118 12.10 -0.56 -2.74
N ILE A 119 10.99 -0.73 -3.46
CA ILE A 119 9.71 -0.11 -3.17
C ILE A 119 8.68 -1.23 -3.10
N SER A 120 7.72 -1.13 -2.19
CA SER A 120 6.60 -2.07 -2.12
C SER A 120 5.30 -1.36 -2.38
N ILE A 121 4.39 -2.01 -3.10
CA ILE A 121 2.98 -1.60 -3.17
C ILE A 121 2.31 -1.99 -1.85
N PRO A 122 1.43 -1.16 -1.27
CA PRO A 122 0.69 -1.55 -0.08
C PRO A 122 -0.23 -2.76 -0.33
N GLU A 123 -0.36 -3.64 0.65
CA GLU A 123 -1.16 -4.86 0.65
C GLU A 123 -2.63 -4.58 0.34
N THR A 124 -3.13 -3.48 0.90
CA THR A 124 -4.49 -2.99 0.70
C THR A 124 -4.79 -2.51 -0.73
N VAL A 125 -3.76 -2.18 -1.53
CA VAL A 125 -3.92 -1.75 -2.94
C VAL A 125 -3.60 -2.91 -3.89
N PHE A 126 -4.59 -3.77 -4.11
CA PHE A 126 -4.43 -4.98 -4.91
C PHE A 126 -4.88 -4.87 -6.37
N ARG A 127 -5.56 -3.78 -6.77
CA ARG A 127 -5.99 -3.51 -8.15
C ARG A 127 -4.91 -2.78 -8.95
N ASP A 128 -4.99 -2.90 -10.28
CA ASP A 128 -4.20 -2.13 -11.25
C ASP A 128 -2.69 -2.09 -10.97
N ARG A 129 -2.18 -3.23 -10.50
CA ARG A 129 -0.83 -3.35 -9.91
C ARG A 129 0.25 -2.78 -10.80
N THR A 130 0.30 -3.15 -12.08
CA THR A 130 1.33 -2.67 -13.01
C THR A 130 1.31 -1.14 -13.18
N TYR A 131 0.12 -0.52 -13.20
CA TYR A 131 0.01 0.95 -13.25
C TYR A 131 0.50 1.58 -11.94
N ASN A 132 0.10 1.02 -10.81
CA ASN A 132 0.55 1.45 -9.49
C ASN A 132 2.06 1.28 -9.29
N THR A 133 2.67 0.23 -9.87
CA THR A 133 4.13 0.06 -9.95
C THR A 133 4.79 1.25 -10.64
N GLY A 134 4.26 1.65 -11.80
CA GLY A 134 4.73 2.82 -12.54
C GLY A 134 4.52 4.13 -11.78
N LEU A 135 3.41 4.27 -11.05
CA LEU A 135 3.13 5.46 -10.24
C LEU A 135 4.07 5.60 -9.04
N LEU A 136 4.37 4.50 -8.35
CA LEU A 136 5.33 4.50 -7.24
C LEU A 136 6.74 4.82 -7.72
N LEU A 137 7.13 4.30 -8.89
CA LEU A 137 8.38 4.68 -9.54
C LEU A 137 8.40 6.19 -9.83
N TRP A 138 7.34 6.73 -10.45
CA TRP A 138 7.24 8.16 -10.72
C TRP A 138 7.33 8.98 -9.44
N ASP A 139 6.56 8.65 -8.40
CA ASP A 139 6.54 9.35 -7.11
C ASP A 139 7.92 9.32 -6.44
N TRP A 140 8.62 8.17 -6.49
CA TRP A 140 9.98 8.03 -5.98
C TRP A 140 10.98 8.92 -6.74
N LEU A 141 10.92 8.94 -8.08
CA LEU A 141 11.79 9.78 -8.91
C LEU A 141 11.59 11.27 -8.60
N GLN A 142 10.34 11.70 -8.41
CA GLN A 142 10.00 13.07 -8.04
C GLN A 142 10.52 13.43 -6.64
N LYS A 143 10.23 12.60 -5.64
CA LYS A 143 10.65 12.84 -4.23
C LYS A 143 12.16 12.92 -4.08
N ASN A 144 12.89 12.10 -4.83
CA ASN A 144 14.36 12.07 -4.79
C ASN A 144 15.01 13.07 -5.77
N LYS A 145 14.21 13.88 -6.49
CA LYS A 145 14.68 14.86 -7.48
C LYS A 145 15.67 14.27 -8.48
N TYR A 146 15.39 13.03 -8.93
CA TYR A 146 16.29 12.33 -9.83
C TYR A 146 16.18 12.95 -11.23
N GLU A 147 17.26 13.54 -11.72
CA GLU A 147 17.30 14.28 -13.00
C GLU A 147 17.34 13.33 -14.21
N THR A 148 16.29 12.54 -14.41
CA THR A 148 16.10 11.71 -15.60
C THR A 148 14.70 11.88 -16.16
N LYS A 149 14.62 11.85 -17.49
CA LYS A 149 13.37 11.74 -18.25
C LYS A 149 13.31 10.45 -19.07
N THR A 150 14.23 9.53 -18.82
CA THR A 150 14.30 8.22 -19.49
C THR A 150 14.30 7.13 -18.42
N VAL A 151 13.52 6.06 -18.62
CA VAL A 151 13.52 4.88 -17.76
C VAL A 151 13.38 3.62 -18.60
N ASN A 152 14.13 2.57 -18.30
CA ASN A 152 13.86 1.24 -18.84
C ASN A 152 13.11 0.40 -17.80
N VAL A 153 12.14 -0.39 -18.26
CA VAL A 153 11.39 -1.34 -17.44
C VAL A 153 11.79 -2.76 -17.82
N PHE A 154 12.20 -3.57 -16.85
CA PHE A 154 12.45 -5.00 -17.03
C PHE A 154 11.26 -5.80 -16.49
N THR A 155 10.67 -6.63 -17.35
CA THR A 155 9.55 -7.51 -16.98
C THR A 155 9.58 -8.84 -17.73
N LEU A 156 8.62 -9.72 -17.50
CA LEU A 156 8.62 -11.10 -18.02
C LEU A 156 7.85 -11.23 -19.35
N GLY A 157 8.55 -11.65 -20.41
CA GLY A 157 7.93 -12.19 -21.63
C GLY A 157 6.78 -11.35 -22.19
N CYS A 158 5.61 -11.96 -22.37
CA CYS A 158 4.45 -11.33 -22.99
C CYS A 158 3.76 -10.25 -22.13
N HIS A 159 4.18 -10.08 -20.87
CA HIS A 159 3.69 -8.99 -20.03
C HIS A 159 4.23 -7.62 -20.50
N ALA A 160 5.37 -7.62 -21.21
CA ALA A 160 6.11 -6.42 -21.60
C ALA A 160 5.29 -5.34 -22.30
N ARG A 161 4.50 -5.68 -23.32
CA ARG A 161 3.73 -4.67 -24.07
C ARG A 161 2.66 -3.97 -23.22
N ARG A 162 2.07 -4.66 -22.24
CA ARG A 162 1.13 -4.03 -21.30
C ARG A 162 1.85 -3.20 -20.25
N SER A 163 2.98 -3.68 -19.72
CA SER A 163 3.79 -2.87 -18.81
C SER A 163 4.26 -1.58 -19.45
N LEU A 164 4.77 -1.61 -20.69
CA LEU A 164 5.16 -0.40 -21.40
C LEU A 164 4.03 0.63 -21.41
N LEU A 165 2.85 0.24 -21.88
CA LEU A 165 1.67 1.11 -21.94
C LEU A 165 1.31 1.72 -20.57
N LEU A 166 1.29 0.90 -19.52
CA LEU A 166 0.88 1.34 -18.18
C LEU A 166 1.94 2.20 -17.49
N PHE A 167 3.23 1.94 -17.73
CA PHE A 167 4.32 2.77 -17.23
C PHE A 167 4.37 4.12 -17.97
N GLU A 168 4.20 4.14 -19.29
CA GLU A 168 4.06 5.40 -20.06
C GLU A 168 2.90 6.25 -19.50
N GLN A 169 1.74 5.62 -19.25
CA GLN A 169 0.59 6.30 -18.68
C GLN A 169 0.83 6.79 -17.24
N ALA A 170 1.54 6.02 -16.41
CA ALA A 170 1.82 6.37 -15.02
C ALA A 170 2.87 7.50 -14.89
N LEU A 171 3.99 7.39 -15.62
CA LEU A 171 5.06 8.37 -15.59
C LEU A 171 4.65 9.68 -16.29
N GLY A 172 3.82 9.57 -17.32
CA GLY A 172 3.32 10.70 -18.10
C GLY A 172 4.23 11.07 -19.28
N PRO A 173 3.79 12.02 -20.11
CA PRO A 173 4.41 12.32 -21.41
C PRO A 173 5.82 12.91 -21.32
N ASP A 174 6.24 13.38 -20.15
CA ASP A 174 7.59 13.90 -19.93
C ASP A 174 8.65 12.80 -19.88
N TYR A 175 8.23 11.53 -19.75
CA TYR A 175 9.14 10.39 -19.65
C TYR A 175 9.12 9.57 -20.93
N GLU A 176 10.33 9.26 -21.42
CA GLU A 176 10.55 8.22 -22.41
C GLU A 176 10.76 6.89 -21.68
N VAL A 177 9.88 5.92 -21.95
CA VAL A 177 9.90 4.61 -21.28
C VAL A 177 10.33 3.54 -22.28
N GLY A 178 11.46 2.91 -22.01
CA GLY A 178 11.88 1.70 -22.70
C GLY A 178 11.43 0.44 -21.97
N ILE A 179 11.35 -0.67 -22.69
CA ILE A 179 10.86 -1.96 -22.16
C ILE A 179 11.77 -3.11 -22.55
N ILE A 180 11.98 -4.04 -21.62
CA ILE A 180 12.83 -5.22 -21.81
C ILE A 180 12.03 -6.46 -21.38
N ALA A 181 11.70 -7.32 -22.34
CA ALA A 181 11.05 -8.60 -22.09
C ALA A 181 12.08 -9.68 -21.74
N GLY A 182 12.19 -9.98 -20.45
CA GLY A 182 12.94 -11.11 -19.91
C GLY A 182 12.46 -12.46 -20.47
N ASN A 183 13.36 -13.44 -20.46
CA ASN A 183 13.06 -14.73 -21.06
C ASN A 183 12.17 -15.61 -20.16
N ASP A 184 10.90 -15.75 -20.53
CA ASP A 184 10.00 -16.74 -19.92
C ASP A 184 10.37 -18.16 -20.36
N LYS A 185 10.70 -19.03 -19.39
CA LYS A 185 11.10 -20.43 -19.61
C LYS A 185 9.94 -21.42 -19.42
N ASN A 186 8.75 -20.95 -19.06
CA ASN A 186 7.60 -21.82 -18.77
C ASN A 186 6.95 -22.41 -20.04
N TYR A 187 7.25 -21.87 -21.22
CA TYR A 187 6.77 -22.38 -22.50
C TYR A 187 7.68 -22.01 -23.69
N ASP A 188 7.57 -22.74 -24.80
CA ASP A 188 8.25 -22.39 -26.07
C ASP A 188 7.51 -21.22 -26.76
N LYS A 189 8.15 -20.05 -26.80
CA LYS A 189 7.63 -18.82 -27.43
C LYS A 189 7.18 -19.00 -28.89
N LYS A 190 7.81 -19.89 -29.66
CA LYS A 190 7.46 -20.13 -31.08
C LYS A 190 6.31 -21.12 -31.23
N LYS A 191 5.96 -21.85 -30.17
CA LYS A 191 4.93 -22.90 -30.16
C LYS A 191 4.05 -22.80 -28.90
N TRP A 192 3.83 -21.58 -28.41
CA TRP A 192 3.20 -21.31 -27.12
C TRP A 192 1.80 -21.92 -27.00
N TRP A 193 1.07 -22.02 -28.11
CA TRP A 193 -0.26 -22.64 -28.17
C TRP A 193 -0.26 -24.17 -28.02
N LYS A 194 0.93 -24.80 -27.98
CA LYS A 194 1.07 -26.26 -27.76
C LYS A 194 1.19 -26.64 -26.29
N SER A 195 1.29 -25.69 -25.36
CA SER A 195 1.27 -25.95 -23.93
C SER A 195 0.12 -25.20 -23.26
N SER A 196 -0.44 -25.79 -22.20
CA SER A 196 -1.49 -25.16 -21.39
C SER A 196 -1.03 -23.82 -20.81
N GLU A 197 0.21 -23.81 -20.30
CA GLU A 197 0.84 -22.63 -19.71
C GLU A 197 1.03 -21.50 -20.74
N GLY A 198 1.64 -21.80 -21.90
CA GLY A 198 1.83 -20.81 -22.95
C GLY A 198 0.50 -20.29 -23.51
N PHE A 199 -0.49 -21.18 -23.68
CA PHE A 199 -1.82 -20.80 -24.16
C PHE A 199 -2.50 -19.80 -23.22
N ARG A 200 -2.56 -20.11 -21.92
CA ARG A 200 -3.19 -19.25 -20.91
C ARG A 200 -2.46 -17.93 -20.75
N THR A 201 -1.13 -17.99 -20.63
CA THR A 201 -0.31 -16.80 -20.36
C THR A 201 -0.36 -15.80 -21.51
N VAL A 202 -0.21 -16.24 -22.76
CA VAL A 202 -0.26 -15.33 -23.93
C VAL A 202 -1.67 -14.78 -24.16
N LEU A 203 -2.72 -15.60 -24.02
CA LEU A 203 -4.10 -15.14 -24.25
C LEU A 203 -4.58 -14.19 -23.15
N ASN A 204 -4.27 -14.48 -21.88
CA ASN A 204 -4.61 -13.61 -20.76
C ASN A 204 -3.92 -12.25 -20.90
N GLU A 205 -2.64 -12.22 -21.29
CA GLU A 205 -1.94 -10.95 -21.51
C GLU A 205 -2.47 -10.18 -22.73
N ALA A 206 -2.92 -10.87 -23.79
CA ALA A 206 -3.58 -10.19 -24.91
C ALA A 206 -4.89 -9.52 -24.48
N LEU A 207 -5.72 -10.21 -23.68
CA LEU A 207 -6.96 -9.66 -23.14
C LEU A 207 -6.70 -8.52 -22.16
N ALA A 208 -5.73 -8.69 -21.26
CA ALA A 208 -5.34 -7.66 -20.31
C ALA A 208 -4.77 -6.42 -21.03
N TYR A 209 -3.98 -6.59 -22.08
CA TYR A 209 -3.48 -5.49 -22.91
C TYR A 209 -4.63 -4.75 -23.60
N PHE A 210 -5.60 -5.49 -24.15
CA PHE A 210 -6.80 -4.88 -24.74
C PHE A 210 -7.57 -4.05 -23.71
N TYR A 211 -7.82 -4.60 -22.52
CA TYR A 211 -8.44 -3.86 -21.42
C TYR A 211 -7.64 -2.60 -21.06
N ALA A 212 -6.33 -2.73 -20.86
CA ALA A 212 -5.44 -1.62 -20.52
C ALA A 212 -5.45 -0.51 -21.59
N LYS A 213 -5.52 -0.88 -22.87
CA LYS A 213 -5.47 0.09 -23.98
C LYS A 213 -6.78 0.82 -24.22
N PHE A 214 -7.91 0.15 -24.06
CA PHE A 214 -9.20 0.67 -24.53
C PHE A 214 -10.19 1.00 -23.41
N LEU A 215 -10.04 0.40 -22.23
CA LEU A 215 -11.02 0.49 -21.15
C LEU A 215 -10.42 1.08 -19.86
N PHE A 216 -9.10 0.98 -19.68
CA PHE A 216 -8.43 1.46 -18.49
C PHE A 216 -8.03 2.94 -18.62
N ASN A 217 -8.64 3.79 -17.79
CA ASN A 217 -8.36 5.23 -17.74
C ASN A 217 -8.39 5.71 -16.28
N PRO A 218 -7.33 5.43 -15.49
CA PRO A 218 -7.26 5.83 -14.09
C PRO A 218 -7.08 7.33 -13.93
N ASP A 219 -7.61 7.86 -12.84
CA ASP A 219 -7.23 9.18 -12.34
C ASP A 219 -5.96 9.06 -11.51
N LYS A 220 -4.89 9.74 -11.94
CA LYS A 220 -3.57 9.67 -11.30
C LYS A 220 -3.58 10.21 -9.87
N GLU A 221 -4.35 11.26 -9.60
CA GLU A 221 -4.42 11.86 -8.26
C GLU A 221 -5.13 10.93 -7.29
N ILE A 222 -6.23 10.32 -7.73
CA ILE A 222 -6.96 9.31 -6.94
C ILE A 222 -6.07 8.10 -6.67
N ALA A 223 -5.39 7.56 -7.70
CA ALA A 223 -4.51 6.40 -7.52
C ALA A 223 -3.33 6.69 -6.57
N LEU A 224 -2.75 7.90 -6.61
CA LEU A 224 -1.74 8.33 -5.64
C LEU A 224 -2.30 8.49 -4.23
N ALA A 225 -3.53 8.99 -4.09
CA ALA A 225 -4.21 9.07 -2.80
C ALA A 225 -4.48 7.67 -2.22
N ASP A 226 -4.94 6.73 -3.05
CA ASP A 226 -5.16 5.34 -2.67
C ASP A 226 -3.86 4.66 -2.22
N LEU A 227 -2.74 4.89 -2.93
CA LEU A 227 -1.43 4.39 -2.52
C LEU A 227 -1.00 4.95 -1.17
N LYS A 228 -1.17 6.26 -0.94
CA LYS A 228 -0.84 6.90 0.34
C LYS A 228 -1.70 6.36 1.48
N ALA A 229 -3.01 6.21 1.24
CA ALA A 229 -3.93 5.63 2.20
C ALA A 229 -3.58 4.17 2.49
N GLY A 230 -3.23 3.40 1.45
CA GLY A 230 -2.83 2.00 1.60
C GLY A 230 -1.57 1.84 2.45
N PHE A 231 -0.53 2.63 2.20
CA PHE A 231 0.67 2.62 3.05
C PHE A 231 0.37 2.93 4.51
N PHE A 232 -0.50 3.92 4.73
CA PHE A 232 -0.94 4.27 6.08
C PHE A 232 -1.69 3.13 6.75
N ILE A 233 -2.63 2.49 6.05
CA ILE A 233 -3.43 1.39 6.59
C ILE A 233 -2.52 0.20 6.95
N ASP A 234 -1.62 -0.17 6.05
CA ASP A 234 -0.68 -1.27 6.26
C ASP A 234 0.24 -1.02 7.47
N GLU A 235 0.72 0.21 7.65
CA GLU A 235 1.55 0.61 8.80
C GLU A 235 0.80 0.38 10.12
N ILE A 236 -0.44 0.84 10.21
CA ILE A 236 -1.28 0.66 11.40
C ILE A 236 -1.57 -0.82 11.65
N GLN A 237 -1.90 -1.58 10.60
CA GLN A 237 -2.16 -3.02 10.72
C GLN A 237 -0.92 -3.79 11.19
N TYR A 238 0.26 -3.43 10.69
CA TYR A 238 1.52 -4.02 11.14
C TYR A 238 1.73 -3.81 12.65
N GLN A 239 1.49 -2.59 13.14
CA GLN A 239 1.60 -2.28 14.57
C GLN A 239 0.57 -3.04 15.42
N ARG A 240 -0.69 -3.14 14.96
CA ARG A 240 -1.75 -3.91 15.63
C ARG A 240 -1.40 -5.39 15.72
N ASN A 241 -0.93 -5.99 14.62
CA ASN A 241 -0.49 -7.38 14.60
C ASN A 241 0.68 -7.63 15.55
N ALA A 242 1.65 -6.71 15.60
CA ALA A 242 2.77 -6.80 16.55
C ALA A 242 2.29 -6.75 18.00
N LYS A 243 1.33 -5.87 18.30
CA LYS A 243 0.71 -5.75 19.62
C LYS A 243 -0.09 -6.99 20.01
N ASP A 244 -0.91 -7.53 19.10
CA ASP A 244 -1.67 -8.76 19.36
C ASP A 244 -0.74 -9.94 19.68
N LEU A 245 0.38 -10.07 18.95
CA LEU A 245 1.40 -11.07 19.25
C LEU A 245 2.08 -10.86 20.61
N GLU A 246 2.23 -9.62 21.07
CA GLU A 246 2.75 -9.31 22.40
C GLU A 246 1.75 -9.64 23.51
N PHE A 247 0.47 -9.33 23.30
CA PHE A 247 -0.62 -9.65 24.22
C PHE A 247 -0.87 -11.15 24.35
N ALA A 248 -0.57 -11.94 23.31
CA ALA A 248 -0.66 -13.40 23.34
C ALA A 248 0.45 -14.07 24.16
N LYS A 249 1.53 -13.36 24.53
CA LYS A 249 2.63 -13.93 25.33
C LYS A 249 2.33 -13.83 26.81
N SER A 250 2.30 -14.98 27.50
CA SER A 250 2.01 -15.05 28.94
C SER A 250 2.96 -14.23 29.81
N GLU A 251 4.22 -14.07 29.41
CA GLU A 251 5.24 -13.35 30.18
C GLU A 251 5.04 -11.83 30.22
N THR A 252 4.48 -11.25 29.16
CA THR A 252 4.37 -9.79 28.95
C THR A 252 2.93 -9.29 28.96
N SER A 253 1.95 -10.19 28.88
CA SER A 253 0.55 -9.79 28.72
C SER A 253 -0.01 -9.10 29.97
N PRO A 254 -0.78 -8.01 29.81
CA PRO A 254 -1.53 -7.41 30.90
C PRO A 254 -2.78 -8.21 31.28
N MET A 255 -3.20 -9.19 30.47
CA MET A 255 -4.41 -9.99 30.67
C MET A 255 -4.28 -10.95 31.86
N THR A 256 -5.42 -11.44 32.36
CA THR A 256 -5.45 -12.53 33.34
C THR A 256 -5.12 -13.87 32.68
N GLU A 257 -4.71 -14.86 33.46
CA GLU A 257 -4.47 -16.22 32.95
C GLU A 257 -5.72 -16.85 32.30
N GLU A 258 -6.91 -16.47 32.77
CA GLU A 258 -8.17 -16.94 32.20
C GLU A 258 -8.46 -16.29 30.85
N GLN A 259 -8.28 -14.97 30.74
CA GLN A 259 -8.43 -14.25 29.46
C GLN A 259 -7.43 -14.74 28.41
N LEU A 260 -6.19 -15.03 28.81
CA LEU A 260 -5.15 -15.54 27.89
C LEU A 260 -5.50 -16.89 27.27
N LYS A 261 -6.28 -17.74 27.95
CA LYS A 261 -6.68 -19.05 27.40
C LYS A 261 -7.61 -18.92 26.20
N THR A 262 -8.35 -17.82 26.10
CA THR A 262 -9.32 -17.56 25.03
C THR A 262 -8.94 -16.37 24.15
N PHE A 263 -7.83 -15.70 24.44
CA PHE A 263 -7.35 -14.56 23.67
C PHE A 263 -6.98 -14.98 22.24
N VAL A 264 -7.51 -14.24 21.27
CA VAL A 264 -7.18 -14.40 19.85
C VAL A 264 -6.49 -13.14 19.34
N MET A 265 -7.13 -11.98 19.53
CA MET A 265 -6.65 -10.67 19.11
C MET A 265 -7.39 -9.57 19.89
N LEU A 266 -6.88 -8.35 19.85
CA LEU A 266 -7.61 -7.18 20.35
C LEU A 266 -8.65 -6.70 19.33
N ASN A 267 -9.64 -5.95 19.83
CA ASN A 267 -10.69 -5.37 18.99
C ASN A 267 -10.29 -3.95 18.57
N TYR A 268 -10.48 -3.62 17.29
CA TYR A 268 -10.16 -2.29 16.75
C TYR A 268 -11.26 -1.83 15.78
N PHE A 269 -11.43 -0.52 15.66
CA PHE A 269 -12.10 0.05 14.51
C PHE A 269 -11.29 -0.22 13.22
N GLU A 270 -11.98 -0.22 12.07
CA GLU A 270 -11.29 -0.17 10.78
C GLU A 270 -10.35 1.04 10.73
N VAL A 271 -9.18 0.88 10.08
CA VAL A 271 -8.22 1.98 9.98
C VAL A 271 -8.81 3.07 9.12
N ASN A 272 -8.88 4.28 9.66
CA ASN A 272 -9.46 5.41 8.97
C ASN A 272 -8.44 6.58 8.92
N PRO A 273 -7.88 6.87 7.73
CA PRO A 273 -6.90 7.94 7.54
C PRO A 273 -7.40 9.34 7.95
N THR A 274 -8.71 9.59 7.99
CA THR A 274 -9.24 10.91 8.37
C THR A 274 -9.02 11.23 9.85
N PHE A 275 -8.82 10.21 10.69
CA PHE A 275 -8.52 10.35 12.11
C PHE A 275 -7.02 10.52 12.42
N LYS A 276 -6.18 10.66 11.39
CA LYS A 276 -4.85 11.26 11.51
C LYS A 276 -4.96 12.77 11.29
N VAL A 277 -5.24 13.49 12.37
CA VAL A 277 -5.60 14.90 12.32
C VAL A 277 -4.38 15.79 12.46
N LYS A 278 -4.32 16.83 11.61
CA LYS A 278 -3.37 17.91 11.74
C LYS A 278 -3.85 18.89 12.82
N GLY A 279 -2.96 19.29 13.72
CA GLY A 279 -3.26 20.23 14.80
C GLY A 279 -2.16 21.27 15.01
N LEU A 280 -2.53 22.37 15.67
CA LEU A 280 -1.63 23.39 16.17
C LEU A 280 -1.25 23.06 17.63
N PHE A 281 0.03 22.83 17.89
CA PHE A 281 0.58 22.65 19.21
C PHE A 281 0.89 24.01 19.85
N VAL A 282 0.28 24.28 21.00
CA VAL A 282 0.54 25.47 21.81
C VAL A 282 1.21 25.01 23.09
N LYS A 283 2.52 25.24 23.19
CA LYS A 283 3.32 24.86 24.35
C LYS A 283 2.87 25.66 25.58
N ASP A 284 2.69 24.98 26.70
CA ASP A 284 2.44 25.63 27.98
C ASP A 284 3.72 26.35 28.42
N THR A 285 3.60 27.54 29.01
CA THR A 285 4.76 28.31 29.50
C THR A 285 4.92 28.21 31.02
N ILE A 286 3.89 27.71 31.71
CA ILE A 286 3.83 27.63 33.17
C ILE A 286 4.28 26.25 33.65
N PHE A 287 4.07 25.18 32.85
CA PHE A 287 4.42 23.79 33.16
C PHE A 287 4.02 23.34 34.56
N ARG A 288 2.82 23.76 35.01
CA ARG A 288 2.37 23.47 36.37
C ARG A 288 2.24 21.97 36.57
N THR A 289 2.92 21.45 37.59
CA THR A 289 2.79 20.05 37.99
C THR A 289 1.52 19.83 38.80
N PHE A 290 0.88 18.69 38.60
CA PHE A 290 -0.27 18.24 39.35
C PHE A 290 -0.26 16.72 39.54
N GLU A 291 -1.03 16.26 40.52
CA GLU A 291 -1.26 14.84 40.80
C GLU A 291 -2.34 14.31 39.86
N MET A 292 -1.95 13.46 38.91
CA MET A 292 -2.88 12.82 38.00
C MET A 292 -3.64 11.71 38.74
N LYS A 293 -4.97 11.82 38.78
CA LYS A 293 -5.82 10.76 39.35
C LYS A 293 -5.65 9.47 38.56
N THR A 294 -5.63 8.33 39.25
CA THR A 294 -5.61 7.01 38.62
C THR A 294 -6.80 6.17 39.07
N SER A 295 -6.94 4.97 38.50
CA SER A 295 -7.91 3.95 38.94
C SER A 295 -7.68 3.43 40.36
N THR A 296 -6.57 3.80 41.01
CA THR A 296 -6.22 3.43 42.39
C THR A 296 -5.80 4.68 43.17
N ASP A 297 -5.33 4.52 44.41
CA ASP A 297 -4.84 5.64 45.25
C ASP A 297 -3.50 6.24 44.77
N ARG A 298 -2.90 5.74 43.68
CA ARG A 298 -1.62 6.23 43.18
C ARG A 298 -1.83 7.57 42.48
N LEU A 299 -0.99 8.55 42.83
CA LEU A 299 -1.04 9.91 42.29
C LEU A 299 0.30 10.31 41.65
N PRO A 300 0.63 9.80 40.43
CA PRO A 300 1.84 10.20 39.73
C PRO A 300 1.80 11.70 39.37
N LEU A 301 2.95 12.35 39.45
CA LEU A 301 3.10 13.76 39.07
C LEU A 301 3.22 13.90 37.56
N TYR A 302 2.35 14.73 36.99
CA TYR A 302 2.39 15.16 35.59
C TYR A 302 2.48 16.67 35.51
N SER A 303 2.98 17.19 34.40
CA SER A 303 2.86 18.60 34.02
C SER A 303 2.07 18.70 32.73
N THR A 304 1.24 19.74 32.60
CA THR A 304 0.67 20.09 31.29
C THR A 304 1.78 20.68 30.44
N TYR A 305 2.13 19.99 29.35
CA TYR A 305 3.24 20.39 28.49
C TYR A 305 2.77 21.31 27.36
N GLY A 306 1.56 21.12 26.88
CA GLY A 306 0.96 21.95 25.84
C GLY A 306 -0.44 21.47 25.47
N LYS A 307 -1.08 22.21 24.57
CA LYS A 307 -2.41 21.92 24.05
C LYS A 307 -2.37 21.79 22.55
N ILE A 308 -3.06 20.78 22.02
CA ILE A 308 -3.17 20.54 20.59
C ILE A 308 -4.57 20.95 20.15
N HIS A 309 -4.64 21.97 19.30
CA HIS A 309 -5.87 22.49 18.73
C HIS A 309 -6.07 21.90 17.34
N PHE A 310 -7.19 21.21 17.11
CA PHE A 310 -7.49 20.55 15.85
C PHE A 310 -8.99 20.58 15.54
N THR A 311 -9.41 19.99 14.44
CA THR A 311 -10.82 19.94 14.03
C THR A 311 -11.14 18.56 13.48
N ILE A 312 -12.26 17.99 13.93
CA ILE A 312 -12.86 16.75 13.39
C ILE A 312 -14.26 17.13 12.90
N ASP A 313 -14.57 16.84 11.64
CA ASP A 313 -15.90 17.08 11.03
C ASP A 313 -16.50 18.45 11.35
N THR A 314 -15.67 19.51 11.29
CA THR A 314 -15.96 20.93 11.64
C THR A 314 -15.98 21.31 13.13
N ILE A 315 -15.95 20.34 14.03
CA ILE A 315 -15.96 20.59 15.47
C ILE A 315 -14.53 20.88 15.95
N LYS A 316 -14.35 22.06 16.57
CA LYS A 316 -13.05 22.46 17.16
C LYS A 316 -12.80 21.67 18.43
N CYS A 317 -11.67 20.99 18.47
CA CYS A 317 -11.25 20.14 19.57
C CYS A 317 -9.94 20.65 20.15
N VAL A 318 -9.74 20.40 21.44
CA VAL A 318 -8.49 20.67 22.15
C VAL A 318 -8.16 19.48 23.01
N LEU A 319 -6.92 18.99 22.94
CA LEU A 319 -6.38 18.00 23.86
C LEU A 319 -5.14 18.57 24.54
N SER A 320 -5.11 18.51 25.88
CA SER A 320 -3.90 18.75 26.65
C SER A 320 -2.98 17.53 26.55
N ALA A 321 -1.71 17.76 26.26
CA ALA A 321 -0.65 16.76 26.31
C ALA A 321 0.13 16.92 27.61
N TYR A 322 0.31 15.80 28.33
CA TYR A 322 0.91 15.80 29.66
C TYR A 322 2.26 15.11 29.65
N GLN A 323 3.20 15.62 30.43
CA GLN A 323 4.50 14.99 30.63
C GLN A 323 4.60 14.43 32.04
N ASN A 324 4.90 13.12 32.15
CA ASN A 324 5.16 12.50 33.45
C ASN A 324 6.53 12.95 33.98
N VAL A 325 6.54 13.55 35.18
CA VAL A 325 7.74 14.21 35.74
C VAL A 325 8.89 13.23 36.00
N GLU A 326 8.60 11.99 36.38
CA GLU A 326 9.63 10.98 36.64
C GLU A 326 10.09 10.29 35.36
N LEU A 327 9.17 10.04 34.42
CA LEU A 327 9.51 9.42 33.13
C LEU A 327 10.40 10.34 32.29
N ALA A 328 10.11 11.64 32.28
CA ALA A 328 10.88 12.63 31.51
C ALA A 328 12.34 12.76 31.95
N LYS A 329 12.70 12.29 33.15
CA LYS A 329 14.10 12.24 33.63
C LYS A 329 14.88 11.06 33.06
N ARG A 330 14.20 10.08 32.44
CA ARG A 330 14.85 8.91 31.83
C ARG A 330 15.33 9.27 30.43
N THR A 331 16.55 8.86 30.12
CA THR A 331 17.13 9.05 28.78
C THR A 331 16.24 8.45 27.70
N GLY A 332 15.88 9.26 26.70
CA GLY A 332 15.01 8.87 25.58
C GLY A 332 13.52 9.12 25.80
N TYR A 333 13.13 9.79 26.90
CA TYR A 333 11.74 10.13 27.24
C TYR A 333 11.53 11.62 27.50
N GLU A 334 12.54 12.46 27.24
CA GLU A 334 12.50 13.90 27.46
C GLU A 334 11.43 14.60 26.60
N ASP A 335 11.10 14.02 25.44
CA ASP A 335 10.10 14.49 24.48
C ASP A 335 8.79 13.69 24.51
N TYR A 336 8.69 12.69 25.40
CA TYR A 336 7.52 11.82 25.50
C TYR A 336 6.40 12.50 26.28
N LEU A 337 5.26 12.61 25.61
CA LEU A 337 4.02 13.16 26.12
C LEU A 337 2.92 12.09 26.08
N PHE A 338 2.02 12.20 27.03
CA PHE A 338 0.91 11.29 27.26
C PHE A 338 -0.40 12.06 27.11
N ILE A 339 -1.31 11.53 26.28
CA ILE A 339 -2.59 12.16 25.98
C ILE A 339 -3.72 11.17 26.34
N PRO A 340 -4.19 11.18 27.59
CA PRO A 340 -5.40 10.46 27.97
C PRO A 340 -6.63 11.26 27.55
N PHE A 341 -7.61 10.61 26.93
CA PHE A 341 -8.82 11.29 26.46
C PHE A 341 -10.06 10.42 26.59
N ARG A 342 -11.21 11.09 26.57
CA ARG A 342 -12.52 10.48 26.36
C ARG A 342 -13.17 11.12 25.16
N ASP A 343 -14.08 10.39 24.53
CA ASP A 343 -14.86 10.87 23.41
C ASP A 343 -16.25 10.22 23.44
N LEU A 344 -17.11 10.53 22.46
CA LEU A 344 -18.49 10.04 22.45
C LEU A 344 -18.63 8.53 22.20
N THR A 345 -17.56 7.80 21.85
CA THR A 345 -17.55 6.33 21.81
C THR A 345 -17.24 5.70 23.17
N SER A 346 -16.81 6.47 24.17
CA SER A 346 -16.38 5.96 25.49
C SER A 346 -17.55 5.44 26.30
N GLY A 347 -17.56 4.13 26.59
CA GLY A 347 -18.63 3.43 27.32
C GLY A 347 -19.61 2.69 26.41
N GLU A 348 -19.73 3.11 25.16
CA GLU A 348 -20.58 2.45 24.16
C GLU A 348 -19.78 1.38 23.38
N GLU A 349 -18.74 1.81 22.66
CA GLU A 349 -17.93 0.97 21.77
C GLU A 349 -16.47 0.83 22.25
N THR A 350 -15.99 1.83 23.00
CA THR A 350 -14.62 1.90 23.51
C THR A 350 -14.61 1.89 25.04
N TYR A 351 -13.44 1.64 25.64
CA TYR A 351 -13.34 1.50 27.10
C TYR A 351 -13.87 2.73 27.85
N GLY A 352 -14.73 2.49 28.84
CA GLY A 352 -15.54 3.54 29.48
C GLY A 352 -14.74 4.62 30.21
N ALA A 353 -13.57 4.29 30.76
CA ALA A 353 -12.72 5.28 31.43
C ALA A 353 -11.94 6.17 30.44
N GLY A 354 -11.91 5.81 29.16
CA GLY A 354 -11.18 6.52 28.10
C GLY A 354 -10.00 5.72 27.54
N ARG A 355 -9.32 6.35 26.58
CA ARG A 355 -8.21 5.77 25.82
C ARG A 355 -7.00 6.68 25.87
N TYR A 356 -5.85 6.13 25.50
CA TYR A 356 -4.57 6.82 25.56
C TYR A 356 -3.96 6.96 24.18
N LEU A 357 -3.18 8.03 24.03
CA LEU A 357 -2.26 8.25 22.92
C LEU A 357 -0.89 8.61 23.49
N ASP A 358 0.12 7.99 22.89
CA ASP A 358 1.51 8.33 23.13
C ASP A 358 1.96 9.29 22.04
N PHE A 359 2.60 10.38 22.43
CA PHE A 359 2.96 11.47 21.53
C PHE A 359 4.39 11.93 21.80
N ARG A 360 5.19 12.11 20.75
CA ARG A 360 6.54 12.68 20.87
C ARG A 360 6.56 14.07 20.24
N TYR A 361 7.08 15.04 20.99
CA TYR A 361 7.12 16.44 20.55
C TYR A 361 8.53 16.87 20.17
N HIS A 362 8.72 17.28 18.91
CA HIS A 362 10.03 17.64 18.38
C HIS A 362 10.23 19.15 18.15
N GLY A 363 9.32 19.98 18.70
CA GLY A 363 9.46 21.44 18.71
C GLY A 363 8.67 22.17 17.62
N GLU A 364 7.88 21.46 16.81
CA GLU A 364 7.08 22.05 15.74
C GLU A 364 5.76 22.63 16.23
N ASP A 365 5.29 23.73 15.64
CA ASP A 365 3.96 24.27 15.94
C ASP A 365 2.84 23.42 15.31
N THR A 366 3.14 22.76 14.18
CA THR A 366 2.18 21.91 13.47
C THR A 366 2.50 20.45 13.73
N VAL A 367 1.55 19.74 14.33
CA VAL A 367 1.71 18.34 14.73
C VAL A 367 0.58 17.48 14.17
N TYR A 368 0.75 16.16 14.19
CA TYR A 368 -0.29 15.20 13.84
C TYR A 368 -0.64 14.34 15.05
N ILE A 369 -1.95 14.23 15.33
CA ILE A 369 -2.49 13.25 16.28
C ILE A 369 -3.12 12.13 15.46
N ASP A 370 -2.73 10.89 15.73
CA ASP A 370 -3.27 9.72 15.04
C ASP A 370 -4.12 8.88 15.98
N PHE A 371 -5.44 9.07 15.94
CA PHE A 371 -6.36 8.30 16.78
C PHE A 371 -6.46 6.84 16.37
N ASN A 372 -5.94 6.43 15.20
CA ASN A 372 -5.86 5.00 14.84
C ASN A 372 -4.93 4.21 15.76
N LEU A 373 -4.03 4.93 16.45
CA LEU A 373 -3.10 4.41 17.45
C LEU A 373 -3.63 4.52 18.89
N ALA A 374 -4.85 5.05 19.08
CA ALA A 374 -5.43 5.16 20.41
C ALA A 374 -5.63 3.76 21.01
N TYR A 375 -5.14 3.56 22.22
CA TYR A 375 -5.13 2.26 22.87
C TYR A 375 -5.83 2.30 24.24
N ASN A 376 -6.30 1.14 24.68
CA ASN A 376 -6.93 1.00 25.98
C ASN A 376 -5.88 0.96 27.10
N PRO A 377 -6.17 1.58 28.25
CA PRO A 377 -5.33 1.44 29.44
C PRO A 377 -5.23 -0.01 29.90
N LEU A 378 -4.13 -0.39 30.56
CA LEU A 378 -3.93 -1.79 31.02
C LEU A 378 -5.03 -2.29 31.98
N CYS A 379 -5.66 -1.39 32.73
CA CYS A 379 -6.79 -1.68 33.62
C CYS A 379 -8.10 -1.97 32.88
N ALA A 380 -8.17 -1.75 31.57
CA ALA A 380 -9.23 -2.30 30.73
C ALA A 380 -9.15 -3.83 30.61
N TYR A 381 -7.97 -4.40 30.85
CA TYR A 381 -7.75 -5.85 30.81
C TYR A 381 -7.63 -6.45 32.21
N ASN A 382 -7.00 -5.72 33.14
CA ASN A 382 -6.76 -6.23 34.49
C ASN A 382 -6.73 -5.11 35.54
N HIS A 383 -7.68 -5.14 36.47
CA HIS A 383 -7.84 -4.12 37.51
C HIS A 383 -6.65 -3.98 38.49
N LYS A 384 -5.67 -4.89 38.46
CA LYS A 384 -4.41 -4.72 39.22
C LYS A 384 -3.61 -3.50 38.79
N TYR A 385 -3.81 -3.03 37.55
CA TYR A 385 -3.08 -1.88 37.02
C TYR A 385 -3.69 -0.56 37.46
N SER A 386 -2.80 0.36 37.86
CA SER A 386 -3.14 1.73 38.20
C SER A 386 -2.95 2.63 36.99
N CYS A 387 -4.05 3.03 36.35
CA CYS A 387 -4.02 3.81 35.10
C CYS A 387 -4.55 5.23 35.29
N PRO A 388 -3.91 6.24 34.69
CA PRO A 388 -4.41 7.62 34.67
C PRO A 388 -5.85 7.78 34.19
N ILE A 389 -6.67 8.52 34.94
CA ILE A 389 -8.01 8.89 34.49
C ILE A 389 -7.88 10.16 33.64
N PRO A 390 -8.39 10.17 32.38
CA PRO A 390 -8.40 11.37 31.56
C PRO A 390 -9.00 12.57 32.32
N PRO A 391 -8.29 13.71 32.41
CA PRO A 391 -8.87 14.93 32.95
C PRO A 391 -10.06 15.40 32.12
N TYR A 392 -11.02 16.07 32.77
CA TYR A 392 -12.28 16.51 32.11
C TYR A 392 -12.03 17.39 30.88
N GLU A 393 -10.96 18.18 30.88
CA GLU A 393 -10.56 19.02 29.73
C GLU A 393 -10.17 18.23 28.47
N ASN A 394 -9.83 16.94 28.63
CA ASN A 394 -9.57 16.01 27.51
C ASN A 394 -10.80 15.15 27.17
N HIS A 395 -12.00 15.55 27.60
CA HIS A 395 -13.25 14.93 27.14
C HIS A 395 -13.72 15.65 25.87
N LEU A 396 -13.59 14.96 24.75
CA LEU A 396 -13.99 15.46 23.45
C LEU A 396 -15.48 15.21 23.21
N ASN A 397 -16.18 16.24 22.73
CA ASN A 397 -17.61 16.15 22.37
C ASN A 397 -17.79 15.76 20.89
N VAL A 398 -16.98 14.81 20.43
CA VAL A 398 -17.03 14.22 19.08
C VAL A 398 -16.86 12.71 19.20
N ARG A 399 -17.30 11.98 18.18
CA ARG A 399 -17.00 10.55 18.07
C ARG A 399 -15.63 10.35 17.44
N ILE A 400 -14.87 9.39 17.97
CA ILE A 400 -13.58 8.97 17.40
C ILE A 400 -13.65 7.48 17.07
N ASP A 401 -14.13 7.21 15.86
CA ASP A 401 -14.32 5.86 15.29
C ASP A 401 -12.99 5.32 14.72
N ALA A 402 -11.93 5.37 15.54
CA ALA A 402 -10.58 4.92 15.20
C ALA A 402 -9.86 4.42 16.47
N GLY A 403 -8.91 3.50 16.32
CA GLY A 403 -8.15 2.93 17.43
C GLY A 403 -8.80 1.70 18.05
N GLU A 404 -8.42 1.37 19.28
CA GLU A 404 -8.94 0.21 20.01
C GLU A 404 -10.39 0.38 20.47
N LEU A 405 -11.14 -0.71 20.31
CA LEU A 405 -12.47 -0.93 20.88
C LEU A 405 -12.33 -1.54 22.28
N LYS A 406 -13.42 -1.57 23.04
CA LYS A 406 -13.43 -2.31 24.31
C LYS A 406 -13.18 -3.81 24.08
N TYR A 407 -12.44 -4.43 24.98
CA TYR A 407 -12.08 -5.86 24.88
C TYR A 407 -13.25 -6.76 25.29
N GLU A 408 -13.90 -6.44 26.41
CA GLU A 408 -15.10 -7.12 26.93
C GLU A 408 -16.17 -6.08 27.30
N ASP A 409 -17.43 -6.48 27.28
CA ASP A 409 -18.51 -5.72 27.91
C ASP A 409 -18.35 -5.80 29.43
N HIS A 410 -18.19 -4.65 30.09
CA HIS A 410 -18.11 -4.54 31.56
C HIS A 410 -19.43 -4.07 32.16
#